data_AF-A0AB33T8N0-F1
#
_entry.id   AF-A0AB33T8N0-F1
#
_cell.length_a   1.000
_cell.length_b   1.000
_cell.length_c   1.000
_cell.angle_alpha   90.00
_cell.angle_beta   90.00
_cell.angle_gamma   90.00
#
_symmetry.space_group_name_H-M   'P 1'
#
loop_
_entity.id
_entity.type
_entity.pdbx_description
1 polymer ?
#
loop_
_entity_poly.entity_id
_entity_poly.type
_entity_poly.pdbx_seq_one_letter_code
_entity_poly.pdbx_strand_id
1 'polypeptide(L)'
;MGRDPVTASYTFNTRPVQPGPVVDFFDYADLKCIPATPNLERASLQNAVLFGGPAVRRCLEQAPIVGDHTHVHVDTKVSLLLPGFIPAIPGWHTDGVPRRNADKPGEETSLMSASASNTGAPSLAAQTLLEARGYRPRFHTVHVGNDCPTRFMRHPYVVGLEHSGDSGLYRELTQKVNAAAPRMGNDDFLDAPLAQWMSWDWWNIHTATPAETRGWRLLIRVTESDQPPLDTGFIRSQTQVYVPTEFGW
;
A
#
# COMPACT_ATOMS: atom_id res chain seq x y z
N MET A 1 -38.13 12.92 -4.59
CA MET A 1 -37.05 13.91 -4.46
C MET A 1 -35.80 13.16 -4.03
N GLY A 2 -34.90 12.86 -4.97
CA GLY A 2 -33.60 12.30 -4.62
C GLY A 2 -32.82 13.38 -3.88
N ARG A 3 -32.24 13.06 -2.71
CA ARG A 3 -31.24 13.93 -2.11
C ARG A 3 -30.07 13.96 -3.08
N ASP A 4 -29.61 15.16 -3.45
CA ASP A 4 -28.33 15.30 -4.13
C ASP A 4 -27.26 14.58 -3.30
N PRO A 5 -26.37 13.79 -3.93
CA PRO A 5 -25.30 13.14 -3.21
C PRO A 5 -24.45 14.21 -2.51
N VAL A 6 -24.30 14.08 -1.19
CA VAL A 6 -23.50 15.03 -0.41
C VAL A 6 -22.03 14.77 -0.73
N THR A 7 -21.43 15.62 -1.56
CA THR A 7 -20.00 15.59 -1.83
C THR A 7 -19.23 16.03 -0.59
N ALA A 8 -18.49 15.11 0.04
CA ALA A 8 -17.60 15.43 1.15
C ALA A 8 -16.20 15.78 0.62
N SER A 9 -15.60 16.85 1.12
CA SER A 9 -14.24 17.26 0.75
C SER A 9 -13.21 16.68 1.70
N TYR A 10 -12.15 16.10 1.15
CA TYR A 10 -11.03 15.53 1.90
C TYR A 10 -9.72 16.14 1.42
N THR A 11 -8.75 16.26 2.33
CA THR A 11 -7.38 16.69 2.01
C THR A 11 -6.45 15.50 2.23
N PHE A 12 -5.89 14.99 1.15
CA PHE A 12 -4.89 13.92 1.16
C PHE A 12 -3.47 14.49 1.15
N ASN A 13 -2.49 13.62 1.43
CA ASN A 13 -1.05 13.91 1.31
C ASN A 13 -0.60 15.16 2.10
N THR A 14 -1.25 15.44 3.25
CA THR A 14 -0.87 16.55 4.14
C THR A 14 0.49 16.36 4.77
N ARG A 15 0.91 15.10 4.94
CA ARG A 15 2.27 14.70 5.32
C ARG A 15 2.95 14.08 4.10
N PRO A 16 4.00 14.71 3.55
CA PRO A 16 4.74 14.15 2.43
C PRO A 16 5.35 12.80 2.80
N VAL A 17 5.42 11.91 1.81
CA VAL A 17 6.21 10.67 1.93
C VAL A 17 7.66 11.01 2.27
N GLN A 18 8.25 10.28 3.21
CA GLN A 18 9.60 10.53 3.71
C GLN A 18 10.54 9.45 3.18
N PRO A 19 11.67 9.81 2.53
CA PRO A 19 12.70 8.84 2.19
C PRO A 19 13.39 8.35 3.46
N GLY A 20 13.62 7.04 3.52
CA GLY A 20 14.33 6.35 4.58
C GLY A 20 15.66 5.77 4.09
N PRO A 21 16.20 4.79 4.84
CA PRO A 21 17.44 4.11 4.47
C PRO A 21 17.38 3.46 3.10
N VAL A 22 18.49 3.51 2.38
CA VAL A 22 18.74 2.66 1.21
C VAL A 22 19.22 1.31 1.73
N VAL A 23 18.64 0.22 1.24
CA VAL A 23 19.02 -1.14 1.63
C VAL A 23 20.39 -1.45 1.04
N ASP A 24 21.40 -1.46 1.91
CA ASP A 24 22.79 -1.69 1.53
C ASP A 24 23.01 -3.09 0.93
N PHE A 25 23.54 -3.09 -0.30
CA PHE A 25 24.08 -4.20 -1.10
C PHE A 25 23.27 -5.51 -1.10
N PHE A 26 22.33 -5.61 -2.07
CA PHE A 26 21.97 -6.90 -2.66
C PHE A 26 23.14 -7.37 -3.52
N ASP A 27 23.84 -8.42 -3.10
CA ASP A 27 24.66 -9.13 -4.06
C ASP A 27 23.76 -9.91 -5.04
N TYR A 28 24.36 -10.41 -6.11
CA TYR A 28 23.61 -11.17 -7.11
C TYR A 28 22.96 -12.46 -6.53
N ALA A 29 23.47 -12.98 -5.42
CA ALA A 29 22.87 -14.13 -4.74
C ALA A 29 21.57 -13.74 -4.02
N ASP A 30 21.52 -12.59 -3.35
CA ASP A 30 20.31 -12.07 -2.70
C ASP A 30 19.19 -11.85 -3.74
N LEU A 31 19.51 -11.29 -4.91
CA LEU A 31 18.53 -11.11 -6.00
C LEU A 31 18.00 -12.44 -6.55
N LYS A 32 18.83 -13.49 -6.58
CA LYS A 32 18.42 -14.85 -6.99
C LYS A 32 17.46 -15.52 -6.01
N CYS A 33 17.39 -15.04 -4.77
CA CYS A 33 16.46 -15.55 -3.78
C CYS A 33 15.05 -14.95 -3.88
N ILE A 34 14.88 -13.81 -4.56
CA ILE A 34 13.57 -13.15 -4.74
C ILE A 34 12.48 -14.11 -5.25
N PRO A 35 12.71 -14.95 -6.28
CA PRO A 35 11.67 -15.86 -6.80
C PRO A 35 11.18 -16.89 -5.78
N ALA A 36 12.01 -17.20 -4.77
CA ALA A 36 11.70 -18.16 -3.72
C ALA A 36 11.10 -17.51 -2.45
N THR A 37 11.04 -16.18 -2.40
CA THR A 37 10.40 -15.46 -1.29
C THR A 37 8.89 -15.73 -1.29
N PRO A 38 8.28 -16.13 -0.16
CA PRO A 38 6.83 -16.27 -0.09
C PRO A 38 6.14 -14.91 -0.08
N ASN A 39 4.89 -14.86 -0.56
CA ASN A 39 4.01 -13.74 -0.26
C ASN A 39 3.52 -13.86 1.18
N LEU A 40 3.76 -12.82 1.98
CA LEU A 40 3.32 -12.70 3.35
C LEU A 40 2.16 -11.71 3.41
N GLU A 41 1.15 -12.04 4.20
CA GLU A 41 0.03 -11.15 4.53
C GLU A 41 0.01 -10.94 6.04
N ARG A 42 0.20 -9.69 6.46
CA ARG A 42 0.17 -9.26 7.87
C ARG A 42 0.99 -10.17 8.79
N ALA A 43 2.08 -10.77 8.32
CA ALA A 43 2.93 -11.60 9.16
C ALA A 43 3.49 -10.75 10.31
N SER A 44 3.56 -11.29 11.53
CA SER A 44 4.30 -10.61 12.60
C SER A 44 5.74 -10.37 12.16
N LEU A 45 6.40 -9.33 12.70
CA LEU A 45 7.79 -9.03 12.36
C LEU A 45 8.71 -10.25 12.55
N GLN A 46 8.50 -11.02 13.63
CA GLN A 46 9.23 -12.27 13.89
C GLN A 46 8.97 -13.32 12.79
N ASN A 47 7.71 -13.55 12.42
CA ASN A 47 7.38 -14.49 11.35
C ASN A 47 7.94 -14.04 9.99
N ALA A 48 7.93 -12.74 9.69
CA ALA A 48 8.51 -12.21 8.47
C ALA A 48 10.02 -12.47 8.38
N VAL A 49 10.75 -12.31 9.49
CA VAL A 49 12.19 -12.61 9.57
C VAL A 49 12.49 -14.11 9.47
N LEU A 50 11.61 -14.97 10.00
CA LEU A 50 11.78 -16.42 9.98
C LEU A 50 11.41 -17.05 8.63
N PHE A 51 10.30 -16.61 8.03
CA PHE A 51 9.70 -17.26 6.87
C PHE A 51 9.89 -16.48 5.55
N GLY A 52 10.24 -15.18 5.59
CA GLY A 52 10.36 -14.34 4.38
C GLY A 52 11.58 -14.64 3.50
N GLY A 53 12.55 -15.41 4.01
CA GLY A 53 13.79 -15.74 3.30
C GLY A 53 14.83 -14.61 3.32
N PRO A 54 15.99 -14.82 2.65
CA PRO A 54 17.16 -13.93 2.77
C PRO A 54 16.89 -12.49 2.33
N ALA A 55 16.24 -12.30 1.17
CA ALA A 55 15.95 -10.97 0.63
C ALA A 55 15.04 -10.14 1.55
N VAL A 56 14.02 -10.76 2.15
CA VAL A 56 13.13 -10.09 3.12
C VAL A 56 13.89 -9.74 4.39
N ARG A 57 14.67 -10.68 4.94
CA ARG A 57 15.48 -10.43 6.14
C ARG A 57 16.42 -9.24 5.94
N ARG A 58 17.12 -9.20 4.81
CA ARG A 58 18.05 -8.10 4.48
C ARG A 58 17.37 -6.74 4.44
N CYS A 59 16.20 -6.64 3.81
CA CYS A 59 15.43 -5.40 3.81
C CYS A 59 14.99 -5.02 5.23
N LEU A 60 14.50 -5.99 6.00
CA LEU A 60 13.97 -5.75 7.35
C LEU A 60 15.04 -5.33 8.36
N GLU A 61 16.29 -5.76 8.20
CA GLU A 61 17.44 -5.28 9.00
C GLU A 61 17.65 -3.77 8.91
N GLN A 62 17.16 -3.14 7.84
CA GLN A 62 17.32 -1.72 7.54
C GLN A 62 15.97 -0.99 7.48
N ALA A 63 14.88 -1.66 7.90
CA ALA A 63 13.56 -1.05 7.91
C ALA A 63 13.51 0.10 8.93
N PRO A 64 12.97 1.27 8.57
CA PRO A 64 12.87 2.44 9.46
C PRO A 64 11.71 2.30 10.45
N ILE A 65 11.65 1.17 11.16
CA ILE A 65 10.64 0.87 12.19
C ILE A 65 10.95 1.74 13.41
N VAL A 66 9.95 2.48 13.91
CA VAL A 66 10.11 3.32 15.10
C VAL A 66 9.82 2.53 16.38
N GLY A 67 8.84 1.62 16.34
CA GLY A 67 8.46 0.76 17.46
C GLY A 67 7.57 1.45 18.50
N ASP A 68 6.87 2.51 18.13
CA ASP A 68 5.96 3.30 18.99
C ASP A 68 4.48 2.92 18.85
N HIS A 69 4.17 1.87 18.07
CA HIS A 69 2.82 1.31 17.93
C HIS A 69 2.68 -0.04 18.63
N THR A 70 1.44 -0.43 18.92
CA THR A 70 1.14 -1.70 19.60
C THR A 70 1.61 -2.91 18.80
N HIS A 71 1.52 -2.85 17.47
CA HIS A 71 1.86 -3.95 16.58
C HIS A 71 2.66 -3.49 15.36
N VAL A 72 3.55 -4.37 14.92
CA VAL A 72 4.26 -4.27 13.65
C VAL A 72 3.99 -5.53 12.84
N HIS A 73 3.49 -5.36 11.62
CA HIS A 73 3.26 -6.47 10.70
C HIS A 73 3.83 -6.19 9.32
N VAL A 74 4.11 -7.26 8.58
CA VAL A 74 4.82 -7.22 7.30
C VAL A 74 4.00 -7.93 6.23
N ASP A 75 3.80 -7.25 5.11
CA ASP A 75 3.32 -7.83 3.87
C ASP A 75 4.48 -7.96 2.89
N THR A 76 4.50 -9.03 2.10
CA THR A 76 5.41 -9.16 0.96
C THR A 76 4.63 -9.50 -0.30
N LYS A 77 5.07 -8.93 -1.42
CA LYS A 77 4.54 -9.26 -2.75
C LYS A 77 5.66 -9.56 -3.71
N VAL A 78 5.71 -10.79 -4.21
CA VAL A 78 6.69 -11.25 -5.20
C VAL A 78 5.99 -11.41 -6.54
N SER A 79 6.57 -10.88 -7.62
CA SER A 79 5.99 -11.00 -8.96
C SER A 79 7.05 -11.04 -10.03
N LEU A 80 6.92 -11.94 -11.00
CA LEU A 80 7.65 -11.86 -12.26
C LEU A 80 6.89 -10.87 -13.16
N LEU A 81 7.57 -9.81 -13.57
CA LEU A 81 6.99 -8.77 -14.41
C LEU A 81 7.68 -8.75 -15.78
N LEU A 82 6.89 -8.53 -16.81
CA LEU A 82 7.34 -8.18 -18.16
C LEU A 82 7.05 -6.69 -18.41
N PRO A 83 7.68 -6.07 -19.42
CA PRO A 83 7.35 -4.69 -19.78
C PRO A 83 5.84 -4.47 -19.94
N GLY A 84 5.32 -3.44 -19.28
CA GLY A 84 3.89 -3.11 -19.23
C GLY A 84 3.08 -3.83 -18.15
N PHE A 85 3.63 -4.84 -17.45
CA PHE A 85 2.93 -5.51 -16.35
C PHE A 85 2.88 -4.62 -15.11
N ILE A 86 1.76 -4.64 -14.40
CA ILE A 86 1.55 -3.85 -13.17
C ILE A 86 1.44 -4.83 -11.98
N PRO A 87 2.24 -4.64 -10.92
CA PRO A 87 2.34 -5.58 -9.80
C PRO A 87 1.17 -5.48 -8.82
N ALA A 88 0.18 -4.62 -9.05
CA ALA A 88 -0.96 -4.39 -8.17
C ALA A 88 -2.17 -3.92 -8.97
N ILE A 89 -3.35 -3.87 -8.33
CA ILE A 89 -4.56 -3.29 -8.94
C ILE A 89 -4.20 -1.88 -9.43
N PRO A 90 -4.34 -1.59 -10.73
CA PRO A 90 -4.04 -0.26 -11.25
C PRO A 90 -5.00 0.79 -10.68
N GLY A 91 -4.49 2.01 -10.50
CA GLY A 91 -5.27 3.13 -9.97
C GLY A 91 -4.67 3.75 -8.71
N TRP A 92 -5.21 4.90 -8.33
CA TRP A 92 -4.78 5.68 -7.18
C TRP A 92 -5.56 5.26 -5.94
N HIS A 93 -4.85 5.00 -4.84
CA HIS A 93 -5.43 4.56 -3.58
C HIS A 93 -4.65 5.07 -2.37
N THR A 94 -5.22 4.80 -1.20
CA THR A 94 -4.56 4.91 0.11
C THR A 94 -4.57 3.54 0.78
N ASP A 95 -3.68 3.33 1.74
CA ASP A 95 -3.60 2.09 2.52
C ASP A 95 -4.27 2.26 3.88
N GLY A 96 -4.84 1.16 4.40
CA GLY A 96 -5.36 1.11 5.76
C GLY A 96 -6.69 1.83 6.00
N VAL A 97 -7.43 2.22 4.95
CA VAL A 97 -8.77 2.81 5.10
C VAL A 97 -9.68 1.86 5.91
N PRO A 98 -10.38 2.33 6.96
CA PRO A 98 -11.32 1.50 7.69
C PRO A 98 -12.47 1.04 6.79
N ARG A 99 -12.94 -0.20 7.00
CA ARG A 99 -14.05 -0.77 6.24
C ARG A 99 -15.27 -1.04 7.11
N ARG A 100 -16.43 -0.60 6.63
CA ARG A 100 -17.75 -0.84 7.23
C ARG A 100 -18.15 -2.28 6.99
N ASN A 101 -18.33 -3.04 8.06
CA ASN A 101 -18.96 -4.35 7.97
C ASN A 101 -20.47 -4.17 7.83
N ALA A 102 -21.05 -4.65 6.73
CA ALA A 102 -22.49 -4.56 6.47
C ALA A 102 -23.31 -5.34 7.52
N ASP A 103 -22.76 -6.41 8.07
CA ASP A 103 -23.43 -7.28 9.04
C ASP A 103 -23.45 -6.70 10.46
N LYS A 104 -22.67 -5.62 10.71
CA LYS A 104 -22.59 -4.95 12.01
C LYS A 104 -22.57 -3.42 11.88
N PRO A 105 -23.71 -2.79 11.54
CA PRO A 105 -23.83 -1.34 11.50
C PRO A 105 -23.47 -0.74 12.88
N GLY A 106 -22.50 0.18 12.92
CA GLY A 106 -22.06 0.86 14.15
C GLY A 106 -20.72 0.40 14.75
N GLU A 107 -20.13 -0.70 14.26
CA GLU A 107 -18.77 -1.15 14.67
C GLU A 107 -17.64 -0.39 13.93
N GLU A 108 -17.99 0.70 13.23
CA GLU A 108 -17.11 1.57 12.40
C GLU A 108 -15.90 2.14 13.16
N THR A 109 -15.95 2.10 14.49
CA THR A 109 -14.92 2.59 15.41
C THR A 109 -13.97 1.52 15.93
N SER A 110 -14.15 0.26 15.52
CA SER A 110 -13.26 -0.82 15.88
C SER A 110 -12.14 -0.94 14.86
N LEU A 111 -10.91 -0.67 15.30
CA LEU A 111 -9.67 -0.96 14.55
C LEU A 111 -9.57 -2.44 14.13
N MET A 112 -10.39 -3.31 14.74
CA MET A 112 -10.51 -4.75 14.45
C MET A 112 -11.47 -5.10 13.29
N SER A 113 -12.11 -4.11 12.64
CA SER A 113 -12.97 -4.36 11.46
C SER A 113 -12.18 -4.69 10.19
N ALA A 114 -10.84 -4.58 10.22
CA ALA A 114 -9.96 -5.11 9.21
C ALA A 114 -9.91 -6.65 9.30
N SER A 115 -11.04 -7.24 8.90
CA SER A 115 -11.19 -8.64 8.56
C SER A 115 -9.97 -9.09 7.74
N ALA A 116 -9.49 -10.32 7.99
CA ALA A 116 -8.46 -10.94 7.16
C ALA A 116 -8.87 -10.99 5.66
N SER A 117 -10.16 -10.82 5.35
CA SER A 117 -10.67 -10.73 3.98
C SER A 117 -10.92 -9.30 3.48
N ASN A 118 -10.53 -8.26 4.24
CA ASN A 118 -10.72 -6.85 3.87
C ASN A 118 -12.19 -6.54 3.45
N THR A 119 -13.13 -7.25 4.09
CA THR A 119 -14.55 -7.25 3.73
C THR A 119 -15.22 -5.96 4.17
N GLY A 120 -16.09 -5.42 3.32
CA GLY A 120 -16.86 -4.22 3.62
C GLY A 120 -16.48 -3.01 2.76
N ALA A 121 -17.31 -1.98 2.87
CA ALA A 121 -17.16 -0.72 2.15
C ALA A 121 -16.11 0.18 2.86
N PRO A 122 -15.14 0.77 2.16
CA PRO A 122 -14.21 1.73 2.77
C PRO A 122 -14.94 2.97 3.27
N SER A 123 -14.40 3.65 4.29
CA SER A 123 -15.04 4.82 4.91
C SER A 123 -14.02 5.87 5.34
N LEU A 124 -13.88 6.92 4.54
CA LEU A 124 -13.02 8.06 4.88
C LEU A 124 -13.55 8.84 6.10
N ALA A 125 -14.87 8.86 6.31
CA ALA A 125 -15.45 9.43 7.53
C ALA A 125 -14.98 8.70 8.80
N ALA A 126 -14.88 7.35 8.75
CA ALA A 126 -14.34 6.57 9.85
C ALA A 126 -12.83 6.81 10.03
N GLN A 127 -12.09 6.96 8.93
CA GLN A 127 -10.67 7.33 8.96
C GLN A 127 -10.46 8.67 9.68
N THR A 128 -11.21 9.71 9.32
CA THR A 128 -11.17 11.03 9.98
C THR A 128 -11.54 10.93 11.47
N LEU A 129 -12.54 10.13 11.83
CA LEU A 129 -12.94 9.95 13.23
C LEU A 129 -11.85 9.26 14.07
N LEU A 130 -11.26 8.18 13.56
CA LEU A 130 -10.16 7.48 14.22
C LEU A 130 -8.92 8.38 14.32
N GLU A 131 -8.67 9.19 13.29
CA GLU A 131 -7.63 10.20 13.33
C GLU A 131 -7.90 11.24 14.44
N ALA A 132 -9.12 11.76 14.55
CA ALA A 132 -9.46 12.69 15.63
C ALA A 132 -9.27 12.07 17.04
N ARG A 133 -9.29 10.74 17.15
CA ARG A 133 -9.04 9.98 18.40
C ARG A 133 -7.58 9.62 18.64
N GLY A 134 -6.66 10.04 17.77
CA GLY A 134 -5.23 9.82 17.93
C GLY A 134 -4.66 8.59 17.21
N TYR A 135 -5.47 7.80 16.49
CA TYR A 135 -4.94 6.68 15.70
C TYR A 135 -4.17 7.18 14.47
N ARG A 136 -2.91 6.76 14.30
CA ARG A 136 -1.99 7.24 13.25
C ARG A 136 -1.10 6.11 12.72
N PRO A 137 -1.63 5.12 11.99
CA PRO A 137 -0.82 4.03 11.49
C PRO A 137 0.30 4.57 10.58
N ARG A 138 1.47 3.94 10.67
CA ARG A 138 2.64 4.27 9.87
C ARG A 138 2.93 3.13 8.89
N PHE A 139 3.22 3.48 7.65
CA PHE A 139 3.56 2.52 6.61
C PHE A 139 4.96 2.79 6.10
N HIS A 140 5.68 1.71 5.79
CA HIS A 140 6.98 1.74 5.16
C HIS A 140 6.99 0.75 4.00
N THR A 141 7.57 1.10 2.86
CA THR A 141 7.74 0.17 1.73
C THR A 141 9.11 0.31 1.12
N VAL A 142 9.59 -0.81 0.62
CA VAL A 142 10.73 -0.89 -0.29
C VAL A 142 10.38 -1.88 -1.39
N HIS A 143 10.82 -1.60 -2.61
CA HIS A 143 10.86 -2.59 -3.69
C HIS A 143 12.30 -2.86 -4.13
N VAL A 144 12.58 -4.11 -4.47
CA VAL A 144 13.89 -4.60 -4.92
C VAL A 144 13.74 -5.58 -6.09
N GLY A 145 14.83 -5.81 -6.82
CA GLY A 145 14.85 -6.65 -8.02
C GLY A 145 14.52 -5.84 -9.27
N ASN A 146 13.31 -6.01 -9.80
CA ASN A 146 12.82 -5.26 -10.96
C ASN A 146 12.32 -3.87 -10.56
N ASP A 147 12.77 -2.84 -11.26
CA ASP A 147 12.34 -1.47 -10.99
C ASP A 147 10.96 -1.22 -11.59
N CYS A 148 10.02 -1.01 -10.68
CA CYS A 148 8.61 -0.84 -10.92
C CYS A 148 8.08 -0.11 -9.67
N PRO A 149 8.30 1.21 -9.60
CA PRO A 149 8.15 1.96 -8.38
C PRO A 149 6.69 2.10 -7.95
N THR A 150 6.51 2.27 -6.64
CA THR A 150 5.32 2.92 -6.10
C THR A 150 5.45 4.42 -6.35
N ARG A 151 4.50 4.99 -7.09
CA ARG A 151 4.40 6.43 -7.34
C ARG A 151 3.54 7.08 -6.28
N PHE A 152 4.10 8.01 -5.54
CA PHE A 152 3.43 8.81 -4.52
C PHE A 152 3.06 10.19 -5.06
N MET A 153 1.96 10.75 -4.57
CA MET A 153 1.68 12.18 -4.71
C MET A 153 2.44 12.97 -3.63
N ARG A 154 3.13 14.05 -4.02
CA ARG A 154 4.03 14.80 -3.11
C ARG A 154 3.34 15.92 -2.35
N HIS A 155 2.35 16.56 -2.95
CA HIS A 155 1.70 17.75 -2.41
C HIS A 155 0.29 17.45 -1.88
N PRO A 156 -0.20 18.25 -0.93
CA PRO A 156 -1.57 18.13 -0.47
C PRO A 156 -2.56 18.22 -1.62
N TYR A 157 -3.52 17.29 -1.64
CA TYR A 157 -4.53 17.21 -2.68
C TYR A 157 -5.92 17.26 -2.08
N VAL A 158 -6.63 18.35 -2.38
CA VAL A 158 -8.00 18.57 -1.93
C VAL A 158 -8.97 18.07 -2.99
N VAL A 159 -9.86 17.18 -2.60
CA VAL A 159 -10.80 16.56 -3.53
C VAL A 159 -12.15 16.31 -2.86
N GLY A 160 -13.22 16.72 -3.54
CA GLY A 160 -14.59 16.32 -3.20
C GLY A 160 -14.84 14.89 -3.68
N LEU A 161 -15.42 14.04 -2.85
CA LEU A 161 -15.74 12.65 -3.18
C LEU A 161 -17.20 12.35 -2.86
N GLU A 162 -17.91 11.73 -3.81
CA GLU A 162 -19.28 11.26 -3.65
C GLU A 162 -19.33 9.83 -3.08
N HIS A 163 -18.32 9.02 -3.38
CA HIS A 163 -18.20 7.62 -2.96
C HIS A 163 -17.22 7.42 -1.80
N SER A 164 -17.10 8.40 -0.90
CA SER A 164 -16.16 8.34 0.24
C SER A 164 -16.46 7.26 1.29
N GLY A 165 -17.63 6.62 1.19
CA GLY A 165 -18.13 5.61 2.11
C GLY A 165 -18.50 4.26 1.48
N ASP A 166 -18.12 4.02 0.22
CA ASP A 166 -18.49 2.79 -0.51
C ASP A 166 -17.39 2.27 -1.45
N SER A 167 -17.63 1.13 -2.10
CA SER A 167 -16.67 0.44 -2.96
C SER A 167 -16.26 1.22 -4.22
N GLY A 168 -16.97 2.30 -4.55
CA GLY A 168 -16.64 3.25 -5.61
C GLY A 168 -15.49 4.20 -5.29
N LEU A 169 -15.06 4.31 -4.02
CA LEU A 169 -14.05 5.27 -3.55
C LEU A 169 -12.82 5.35 -4.45
N TYR A 170 -12.07 4.27 -4.60
CA TYR A 170 -10.78 4.32 -5.31
C TYR A 170 -10.94 4.44 -6.83
N ARG A 171 -12.09 4.03 -7.37
CA ARG A 171 -12.43 4.29 -8.77
C ARG A 171 -12.65 5.78 -9.00
N GLU A 172 -13.44 6.43 -8.15
CA GLU A 172 -13.67 7.88 -8.20
C GLU A 172 -12.37 8.65 -7.98
N LEU A 173 -11.58 8.27 -6.97
CA LEU A 173 -10.28 8.90 -6.68
C LEU A 173 -9.34 8.80 -7.89
N THR A 174 -9.25 7.62 -8.51
CA THR A 174 -8.46 7.41 -9.73
C THR A 174 -8.91 8.34 -10.86
N GLN A 175 -10.22 8.46 -11.09
CA GLN A 175 -10.77 9.35 -12.11
C GLN A 175 -10.41 10.82 -11.84
N LYS A 176 -10.51 11.28 -10.59
CA LYS A 176 -10.22 12.67 -10.23
C LYS A 176 -8.73 13.00 -10.31
N VAL A 177 -7.87 12.11 -9.84
CA VAL A 177 -6.41 12.29 -9.97
C VAL A 177 -6.01 12.28 -11.44
N ASN A 178 -6.50 11.34 -12.25
CA ASN A 178 -6.16 11.28 -13.68
C ASN A 178 -6.70 12.48 -14.47
N ALA A 179 -7.87 13.02 -14.10
CA ALA A 179 -8.39 14.25 -14.71
C ALA A 179 -7.58 15.50 -14.32
N ALA A 180 -6.97 15.50 -13.13
CA ALA A 180 -6.09 16.57 -12.66
C ALA A 180 -4.66 16.45 -13.20
N ALA A 181 -4.17 15.23 -13.45
CA ALA A 181 -2.78 14.94 -13.81
C ALA A 181 -2.22 15.76 -14.99
N PRO A 182 -2.96 16.08 -16.07
CA PRO A 182 -2.45 16.94 -17.14
C PRO A 182 -2.09 18.38 -16.71
N ARG A 183 -2.57 18.81 -15.53
CA ARG A 183 -2.28 20.13 -14.95
C ARG A 183 -1.22 20.05 -13.84
N MET A 184 -0.79 18.84 -13.50
CA MET A 184 0.24 18.56 -12.50
C MET A 184 1.60 18.44 -13.21
N GLY A 185 2.64 19.00 -12.61
CA GLY A 185 4.01 18.84 -13.05
C GLY A 185 4.59 17.48 -12.63
N ASN A 186 5.71 17.08 -13.23
CA ASN A 186 6.43 15.88 -12.82
C ASN A 186 6.86 15.95 -11.34
N ASP A 187 7.17 17.15 -10.85
CA ASP A 187 7.56 17.38 -9.45
C ASP A 187 6.41 17.21 -8.45
N ASP A 188 5.16 17.04 -8.92
CA ASP A 188 4.02 16.72 -8.06
C ASP A 188 3.97 15.23 -7.67
N PHE A 189 4.80 14.40 -8.30
CA PHE A 189 4.89 12.97 -8.07
C PHE A 189 6.30 12.58 -7.59
N LEU A 190 6.37 11.51 -6.81
CA LEU A 190 7.62 10.86 -6.41
C LEU A 190 7.53 9.38 -6.71
N ASP A 191 8.36 8.91 -7.63
CA ASP A 191 8.59 7.48 -7.79
C ASP A 191 9.56 7.02 -6.69
N ALA A 192 9.14 6.02 -5.91
CA ALA A 192 10.01 5.39 -4.93
C ALA A 192 11.31 4.94 -5.61
N PRO A 193 12.49 5.31 -5.09
CA PRO A 193 13.73 4.79 -5.64
C PRO A 193 13.88 3.29 -5.34
N LEU A 194 14.49 2.56 -6.28
CA LEU A 194 14.80 1.14 -6.09
C LEU A 194 15.64 0.94 -4.82
N ALA A 195 15.29 -0.07 -4.03
CA ALA A 195 15.94 -0.43 -2.78
C ALA A 195 16.00 0.69 -1.72
N GLN A 196 15.17 1.73 -1.83
CA GLN A 196 15.02 2.74 -0.79
C GLN A 196 13.71 2.56 -0.03
N TRP A 197 13.78 2.57 1.29
CA TRP A 197 12.59 2.63 2.13
C TRP A 197 11.90 3.99 1.95
N MET A 198 10.59 3.97 1.73
CA MET A 198 9.73 5.13 1.78
C MET A 198 8.81 4.99 2.98
N SER A 199 8.46 6.09 3.66
CA SER A 199 7.57 6.09 4.83
C SER A 199 6.42 7.08 4.66
N TRP A 200 5.18 6.69 4.94
CA TRP A 200 3.99 7.53 4.76
C TRP A 200 2.87 7.16 5.76
N ASP A 201 1.81 7.96 5.75
CA ASP A 201 0.58 7.73 6.52
C ASP A 201 -0.58 7.24 5.63
N TRP A 202 -1.66 6.79 6.23
CA TRP A 202 -2.87 6.35 5.50
C TRP A 202 -3.60 7.43 4.68
N TRP A 203 -3.15 8.69 4.67
CA TRP A 203 -3.70 9.77 3.82
C TRP A 203 -2.87 9.99 2.56
N ASN A 204 -1.77 9.26 2.38
CA ASN A 204 -0.94 9.41 1.21
C ASN A 204 -1.53 8.65 0.01
N ILE A 205 -1.92 9.38 -1.02
CA ILE A 205 -2.34 8.83 -2.32
C ILE A 205 -1.12 8.32 -3.09
N HIS A 206 -1.21 7.08 -3.55
CA HIS A 206 -0.17 6.43 -4.33
C HIS A 206 -0.73 5.39 -5.32
N THR A 207 0.12 4.96 -6.25
CA THR A 207 -0.19 3.95 -7.26
C THR A 207 1.04 3.12 -7.63
N ALA A 208 0.85 1.96 -8.23
CA ALA A 208 1.94 1.19 -8.84
C ALA A 208 2.14 1.62 -10.29
N THR A 209 3.39 1.70 -10.73
CA THR A 209 3.73 1.97 -12.13
C THR A 209 3.88 0.67 -12.93
N PRO A 210 3.74 0.69 -14.26
CA PRO A 210 4.09 -0.45 -15.11
C PRO A 210 5.59 -0.76 -15.04
N ALA A 211 5.97 -2.03 -15.10
CA ALA A 211 7.37 -2.41 -15.23
C ALA A 211 7.91 -2.01 -16.59
N GLU A 212 9.14 -1.49 -16.63
CA GLU A 212 9.83 -1.15 -17.88
C GLU A 212 10.66 -2.30 -18.43
N THR A 213 11.11 -3.20 -17.54
CA THR A 213 11.97 -4.33 -17.90
C THR A 213 11.42 -5.66 -17.38
N ARG A 214 11.95 -6.76 -17.92
CA ARG A 214 11.65 -8.11 -17.43
C ARG A 214 12.44 -8.39 -16.16
N GLY A 215 11.77 -8.84 -15.11
CA GLY A 215 12.45 -9.27 -13.89
C GLY A 215 11.51 -9.61 -12.74
N TRP A 216 12.08 -10.24 -11.72
CA TRP A 216 11.41 -10.49 -10.46
C TRP A 216 11.43 -9.24 -9.58
N ARG A 217 10.27 -8.85 -9.08
CA ARG A 217 10.08 -7.75 -8.13
C ARG A 217 9.67 -8.32 -6.78
N LEU A 218 10.35 -7.88 -5.72
CA LEU A 218 9.89 -8.05 -4.34
C LEU A 218 9.48 -6.68 -3.80
N LEU A 219 8.23 -6.55 -3.38
CA LEU A 219 7.72 -5.45 -2.58
C LEU A 219 7.61 -5.91 -1.14
N ILE A 220 8.07 -5.11 -0.20
CA ILE A 220 7.84 -5.32 1.23
C ILE A 220 7.09 -4.09 1.74
N ARG A 221 6.04 -4.30 2.52
CA ARG A 221 5.38 -3.25 3.29
C ARG A 221 5.42 -3.60 4.77
N VAL A 222 5.90 -2.68 5.59
CA VAL A 222 5.83 -2.76 7.04
C VAL A 222 4.76 -1.78 7.50
N THR A 223 3.87 -2.23 8.37
CA THR A 223 2.82 -1.40 8.97
C THR A 223 3.00 -1.40 10.48
N GLU A 224 3.17 -0.21 11.06
CA GLU A 224 3.10 0.03 12.51
C GLU A 224 1.69 0.54 12.84
N SER A 225 0.92 -0.22 13.61
CA SER A 225 -0.48 0.10 13.90
C SER A 225 -0.99 -0.60 15.16
N ASP A 226 -2.25 -0.36 15.52
CA ASP A 226 -2.94 -1.11 16.58
C ASP A 226 -3.65 -2.36 16.03
N GLN A 227 -3.53 -2.63 14.74
CA GLN A 227 -4.06 -3.84 14.13
C GLN A 227 -3.09 -5.02 14.37
N PRO A 228 -3.54 -6.11 15.02
CA PRO A 228 -2.67 -7.24 15.32
C PRO A 228 -2.20 -7.96 14.04
N PRO A 229 -1.00 -8.56 14.05
CA PRO A 229 -0.54 -9.42 12.97
C PRO A 229 -1.38 -10.70 12.86
N LEU A 230 -1.18 -11.43 11.77
CA LEU A 230 -1.59 -12.83 11.62
C LEU A 230 -0.46 -13.74 12.10
N ASP A 231 -0.73 -14.52 13.14
CA ASP A 231 0.22 -15.53 13.65
C ASP A 231 0.09 -16.88 12.94
N THR A 232 -1.00 -17.09 12.20
CA THR A 232 -1.23 -18.28 11.35
C THR A 232 -1.86 -17.85 10.02
N GLY A 233 -1.70 -18.68 8.98
CA GLY A 233 -2.28 -18.40 7.65
C GLY A 233 -1.70 -17.18 6.92
N PHE A 234 -0.58 -16.62 7.41
CA PHE A 234 0.05 -15.42 6.86
C PHE A 234 0.87 -15.68 5.58
N ILE A 235 1.14 -16.94 5.21
CA ILE A 235 1.80 -17.28 3.94
C ILE A 235 0.74 -17.52 2.88
N ARG A 236 0.78 -16.72 1.80
CA ARG A 236 -0.11 -16.88 0.65
C ARG A 236 0.60 -17.52 -0.53
N SER A 237 -0.01 -18.55 -1.10
CA SER A 237 0.45 -19.21 -2.32
C SER A 237 0.03 -18.47 -3.60
N GLN A 238 -0.88 -17.51 -3.49
CA GLN A 238 -1.46 -16.79 -4.62
C GLN A 238 -0.68 -15.50 -4.90
N THR A 239 -0.40 -15.25 -6.18
CA THR A 239 0.16 -13.98 -6.69
C THR A 239 -0.75 -13.44 -7.77
N GLN A 240 -1.00 -12.14 -7.75
CA GLN A 240 -1.80 -11.46 -8.76
C GLN A 240 -0.96 -10.40 -9.47
N VAL A 241 -0.99 -10.43 -10.79
CA VAL A 241 -0.37 -9.46 -11.71
C VAL A 241 -1.44 -8.98 -12.69
N TYR A 242 -1.35 -7.71 -13.10
CA TYR A 242 -2.23 -7.11 -14.08
C TYR A 242 -1.44 -6.86 -15.35
N VAL A 243 -2.03 -7.19 -16.50
CA VAL A 243 -1.37 -7.15 -17.81
C VAL A 243 -2.25 -6.40 -18.80
N PRO A 244 -1.66 -5.70 -19.80
CA PRO A 244 -2.42 -5.13 -20.90
C PRO A 244 -3.18 -6.22 -21.68
N THR A 245 -4.36 -5.91 -22.20
CA THR A 245 -5.24 -6.87 -22.89
C THR A 245 -4.66 -7.41 -24.19
N GLU A 246 -3.80 -6.63 -24.83
CA GLU A 246 -3.07 -6.93 -26.06
C GLU A 246 -1.84 -7.82 -25.83
N PHE A 247 -1.53 -8.14 -24.57
CA PHE A 247 -0.40 -8.99 -24.24
C PHE A 247 -0.64 -10.44 -24.69
N GLY A 248 0.10 -10.87 -25.71
CA GLY A 248 0.10 -12.24 -26.24
C GLY A 248 1.35 -13.03 -25.81
N TRP A 249 1.21 -14.35 -25.79
CA TRP A 249 2.30 -15.31 -25.51
C TRP A 249 3.14 -15.58 -26.75
#